data_AF-A0A0Q6WWU2-F1
#
_entry.id   AF-A0A0Q6WWU2-F1
#
_cell.length_a   1.000
_cell.length_b   1.000
_cell.length_c   1.000
_cell.angle_alpha   90.00
_cell.angle_beta   90.00
_cell.angle_gamma   90.00
#
_symmetry.space_group_name_H-M   'P 1'
#
loop_
_entity.id
_entity.type
_entity.pdbx_description
1 polymer ?
#
loop_
_entity_poly.entity_id
_entity_poly.type
_entity_poly.pdbx_seq_one_letter_code
_entity_poly.pdbx_strand_id
1 'polypeptide(L)'
;MSSPAQLRIAARIHYALKGMLGEGIDVAAMLNDPAEAREVLYVCQASGNAELVALANQFFVASEVARLADSSSLSKPKAKPAKAHAAPQDAAWGQDTSGFGISEPADLPTQPNPRTRWLKNFAQRLTR
;
A
#
# COMPACT_ATOMS: atom_id res chain seq x y z
N MET A 1 -14.00 7.42 1.61
CA MET A 1 -14.42 7.41 3.04
C MET A 1 -14.25 5.99 3.54
N SER A 2 -13.63 5.75 4.71
CA SER A 2 -13.36 4.37 5.17
C SER A 2 -14.66 3.63 5.51
N SER A 3 -14.78 2.37 5.10
CA SER A 3 -15.99 1.59 5.35
C SER A 3 -16.05 1.11 6.81
N PRO A 4 -17.26 0.91 7.40
CA PRO A 4 -17.38 0.40 8.77
C PRO A 4 -16.76 -1.00 8.95
N ALA A 5 -16.73 -1.81 7.89
CA ALA A 5 -16.04 -3.09 7.88
C ALA A 5 -14.52 -2.91 8.02
N GLN A 6 -13.94 -1.97 7.25
CA GLN A 6 -12.52 -1.66 7.28
C GLN A 6 -12.07 -1.16 8.65
N LEU A 7 -12.87 -0.29 9.30
CA LEU A 7 -12.62 0.20 10.65
C LEU A 7 -12.59 -0.94 11.68
N ARG A 8 -13.54 -1.87 11.61
CA ARG A 8 -13.59 -3.03 12.53
C ARG A 8 -12.38 -3.94 12.37
N ILE A 9 -11.94 -4.15 11.14
CA ILE A 9 -10.73 -4.96 10.87
C ILE A 9 -9.48 -4.25 11.39
N ALA A 10 -9.33 -2.95 11.14
CA ALA A 10 -8.20 -2.16 11.63
C ALA A 10 -8.12 -2.16 13.17
N ALA A 11 -9.25 -2.02 13.87
CA ALA A 11 -9.29 -2.11 15.32
C ALA A 11 -8.87 -3.51 15.82
N ARG A 12 -9.28 -4.59 15.15
CA ARG A 12 -8.84 -5.95 15.50
C ARG A 12 -7.34 -6.13 15.31
N ILE A 13 -6.78 -5.61 14.22
CA ILE A 13 -5.33 -5.61 13.98
C ILE A 13 -4.60 -4.85 15.09
N HIS A 14 -5.11 -3.68 15.49
CA HIS A 14 -4.55 -2.89 16.59
C HIS A 14 -4.46 -3.71 17.90
N TYR A 15 -5.55 -4.33 18.33
CA TYR A 15 -5.54 -5.10 19.58
C TYR A 15 -4.71 -6.38 19.49
N ALA A 16 -4.72 -7.05 18.34
CA ALA A 16 -3.88 -8.22 18.12
C ALA A 16 -2.39 -7.86 18.21
N LEU A 17 -1.95 -6.80 17.53
CA LEU A 17 -0.57 -6.31 17.59
C LEU A 17 -0.20 -5.84 18.99
N LYS A 18 -1.09 -5.10 19.67
CA LYS A 18 -0.86 -4.66 21.05
C LYS A 18 -0.70 -5.84 22.01
N GLY A 19 -1.45 -6.91 21.82
CA GLY A 19 -1.33 -8.13 22.63
C GLY A 19 0.00 -8.87 22.44
N MET A 20 0.52 -8.90 21.21
CA MET A 20 1.76 -9.66 20.91
C MET A 20 3.04 -8.85 21.06
N LEU A 21 3.03 -7.58 20.66
CA LEU A 21 4.22 -6.72 20.61
C LEU A 21 4.26 -5.73 21.77
N GLY A 22 3.15 -5.58 22.52
CA GLY A 22 2.98 -4.56 23.55
C GLY A 22 2.60 -3.18 23.00
N GLU A 23 2.70 -2.99 21.68
CA GLU A 23 2.41 -1.74 21.00
C GLU A 23 1.38 -1.97 19.88
N GLY A 24 0.40 -1.07 19.79
CA GLY A 24 -0.62 -1.09 18.75
C GLY A 24 -0.32 -0.06 17.67
N ILE A 25 -1.13 -0.09 16.61
CA ILE A 25 -1.01 0.86 15.48
C ILE A 25 -1.94 2.06 15.64
N ASP A 26 -1.67 3.15 14.93
CA ASP A 26 -2.65 4.22 14.77
C ASP A 26 -3.69 3.81 13.71
N VAL A 27 -4.91 3.51 14.18
CA VAL A 27 -6.03 3.11 13.31
C VAL A 27 -6.44 4.24 12.38
N ALA A 28 -6.38 5.50 12.84
CA ALA A 28 -6.74 6.64 11.99
C ALA A 28 -5.72 6.83 10.87
N ALA A 29 -4.42 6.71 11.19
CA ALA A 29 -3.37 6.77 10.17
C ALA A 29 -3.50 5.61 9.16
N MET A 30 -3.69 4.37 9.63
CA MET A 30 -3.86 3.19 8.78
C MET A 30 -5.05 3.32 7.80
N LEU A 31 -6.13 4.00 8.20
CA LEU A 31 -7.32 4.16 7.37
C LEU A 31 -7.22 5.31 6.35
N ASN A 32 -6.39 6.32 6.64
CA ASN A 32 -6.26 7.53 5.81
C ASN A 32 -5.02 7.52 4.91
N ASP A 33 -3.95 6.85 5.34
CA ASP A 33 -2.69 6.79 4.61
C ASP A 33 -2.42 5.37 4.06
N PRO A 34 -2.39 5.20 2.72
CA PRO A 34 -2.08 3.91 2.11
C PRO A 34 -0.63 3.44 2.35
N ALA A 35 0.31 4.33 2.69
CA ALA A 35 1.66 3.94 3.07
C ALA A 35 1.67 3.28 4.45
N GLU A 36 1.03 3.92 5.44
CA GLU A 36 0.86 3.37 6.79
C GLU A 36 0.13 2.02 6.76
N ALA A 37 -0.95 1.92 5.99
CA ALA A 37 -1.67 0.66 5.79
C ALA A 37 -0.74 -0.44 5.28
N ARG A 38 0.14 -0.13 4.32
CA ARG A 38 1.03 -1.12 3.69
C ARG A 38 2.07 -1.63 4.67
N GLU A 39 2.69 -0.76 5.46
CA GLU A 39 3.67 -1.11 6.50
C GLU A 39 3.04 -2.03 7.54
N VAL A 40 1.86 -1.68 8.06
CA VAL A 40 1.13 -2.50 9.02
C VAL A 40 0.83 -3.88 8.45
N LEU A 41 0.32 -3.95 7.21
CA LEU A 41 -0.01 -5.23 6.57
C LEU A 41 1.23 -6.09 6.34
N TYR A 42 2.39 -5.49 6.02
CA TYR A 42 3.65 -6.23 5.93
C TYR A 42 4.08 -6.82 7.27
N VAL A 43 3.95 -6.06 8.36
CA VAL A 43 4.23 -6.56 9.71
C VAL A 43 3.30 -7.72 10.06
N CYS A 44 2.01 -7.61 9.75
CA CYS A 44 1.05 -8.69 9.96
C CYS A 44 1.45 -9.97 9.19
N GLN A 45 1.90 -9.83 7.94
CA GLN A 45 2.37 -10.96 7.14
C GLN A 45 3.66 -11.58 7.68
N ALA A 46 4.60 -10.76 8.14
CA ALA A 46 5.88 -11.19 8.69
C ALA A 46 5.78 -11.77 10.11
N SER A 47 4.68 -11.51 10.83
CA SER A 47 4.51 -11.91 12.23
C SER A 47 4.49 -13.43 12.47
N GLY A 48 4.24 -14.24 11.45
CA GLY A 48 4.02 -15.69 11.58
C GLY A 48 2.71 -16.07 12.28
N ASN A 49 1.87 -15.09 12.68
CA ASN A 49 0.57 -15.35 13.31
C ASN A 49 -0.54 -15.48 12.24
N ALA A 50 -1.17 -16.64 12.16
CA ALA A 50 -2.22 -16.94 11.19
C ALA A 50 -3.44 -16.01 11.29
N GLU A 51 -3.80 -15.55 12.50
CA GLU A 51 -4.90 -14.61 12.70
C GLU A 51 -4.57 -13.23 12.10
N LEU A 52 -3.35 -12.73 12.33
CA LEU A 52 -2.92 -11.45 11.74
C LEU A 52 -2.86 -11.51 10.22
N VAL A 53 -2.36 -12.61 9.68
CA VAL A 53 -2.34 -12.83 8.22
C VAL A 53 -3.77 -12.82 7.66
N ALA A 54 -4.71 -13.49 8.33
CA ALA A 54 -6.11 -13.50 7.93
C ALA A 54 -6.75 -12.11 8.00
N LEU A 55 -6.48 -11.35 9.06
CA LEU A 55 -6.97 -9.98 9.22
C LEU A 55 -6.39 -9.03 8.16
N ALA A 56 -5.11 -9.16 7.83
CA ALA A 56 -4.47 -8.38 6.79
C ALA A 56 -5.12 -8.60 5.41
N ASN A 57 -5.39 -9.87 5.08
CA ASN A 57 -6.11 -10.22 3.84
C ASN A 57 -7.53 -9.67 3.83
N GLN A 58 -8.26 -9.75 4.95
CA GLN A 58 -9.60 -9.17 5.06
C GLN A 58 -9.58 -7.65 4.89
N PHE A 59 -8.57 -6.97 5.45
CA PHE A 59 -8.42 -5.53 5.31
C PHE A 59 -8.20 -5.13 3.83
N PHE A 60 -7.36 -5.87 3.11
CA PHE A 60 -7.10 -5.63 1.69
C PHE A 60 -8.39 -5.75 0.87
N VAL A 61 -9.15 -6.84 1.07
CA VAL A 61 -10.45 -7.04 0.40
C VAL A 61 -11.44 -5.94 0.75
N ALA A 62 -11.56 -5.56 2.03
CA ALA A 62 -12.47 -4.50 2.47
C ALA A 62 -12.10 -3.13 1.89
N SER A 63 -10.80 -2.85 1.73
CA SER A 63 -10.28 -1.62 1.13
C SER A 63 -10.61 -1.54 -0.37
N GLU A 64 -10.45 -2.65 -1.10
CA GLU A 64 -10.82 -2.70 -2.52
C GLU A 64 -12.33 -2.56 -2.73
N VAL A 65 -13.16 -3.21 -1.90
CA VAL A 65 -14.62 -3.05 -1.95
C VAL A 65 -15.03 -1.60 -1.71
N ALA A 66 -14.41 -0.92 -0.74
CA ALA A 66 -14.67 0.49 -0.48
C ALA A 66 -14.29 1.37 -1.69
N ARG A 67 -13.14 1.09 -2.32
CA ARG A 67 -12.67 1.81 -3.50
C ARG A 67 -13.59 1.62 -4.72
N LEU A 68 -14.09 0.40 -4.91
CA LEU A 68 -15.05 0.07 -5.97
C LEU A 68 -16.41 0.75 -5.73
N ALA A 69 -16.89 0.81 -4.49
CA ALA A 69 -18.12 1.52 -4.14
C ALA A 69 -18.01 3.04 -4.43
N ASP A 70 -16.87 3.65 -4.10
CA ASP A 70 -16.59 5.06 -4.37
C ASP A 70 -16.52 5.33 -5.89
N SER A 71 -15.88 4.45 -6.68
CA SER A 71 -15.77 4.60 -8.14
C SER A 71 -17.08 4.33 -8.90
N SER A 72 -17.92 3.41 -8.43
CA SER A 72 -19.26 3.17 -8.98
C SER A 72 -20.17 4.40 -8.82
N SER A 73 -19.92 5.23 -7.80
CA SER A 73 -20.69 6.45 -7.52
C SER A 73 -20.32 7.61 -8.47
N LEU A 74 -19.17 7.56 -9.14
CA LEU A 74 -18.77 8.52 -10.18
C LEU A 74 -19.27 8.15 -11.59
N SER A 75 -19.92 7.00 -11.75
CA SER A 75 -20.45 6.55 -13.04
C SER A 75 -21.86 7.09 -13.31
N LYS A 76 -22.01 8.42 -13.38
CA LYS A 76 -23.12 9.00 -14.16
C LYS A 76 -22.61 9.21 -15.59
N PRO A 77 -23.01 8.37 -16.57
CA PRO A 77 -22.54 8.51 -17.93
C PRO A 77 -23.08 9.84 -18.50
N LYS A 78 -22.20 10.82 -18.66
CA LYS A 78 -22.51 12.03 -19.42
C LYS A 78 -22.43 11.64 -20.90
N ALA A 79 -23.51 11.08 -21.42
CA ALA A 79 -23.67 10.81 -22.84
C ALA A 79 -23.53 12.14 -23.62
N LYS A 80 -22.55 12.20 -24.52
CA LYS A 80 -22.55 13.11 -25.67
C LYS A 80 -22.31 12.25 -26.92
N PRO A 81 -23.17 12.33 -27.95
CA PRO A 81 -23.01 11.53 -29.15
C PRO A 81 -21.93 12.13 -30.08
N ALA A 82 -21.17 11.21 -30.68
CA ALA A 82 -20.49 11.22 -31.97
C ALA A 82 -19.77 12.49 -32.46
N LYS A 83 -18.49 12.32 -32.82
CA LYS A 83 -18.03 12.40 -34.21
C LYS A 83 -16.74 11.59 -34.41
N ALA A 84 -16.77 10.76 -35.45
CA ALA A 84 -15.65 9.99 -35.94
C ALA A 84 -14.54 10.92 -36.46
N HIS A 85 -13.29 10.60 -36.12
CA HIS A 85 -12.15 10.66 -37.03
C HIS A 85 -11.09 9.68 -36.52
N ALA A 86 -10.88 8.62 -37.28
CA ALA A 86 -9.67 7.82 -37.20
C ALA A 86 -8.47 8.73 -37.50
N ALA A 87 -7.50 8.74 -36.60
CA ALA A 87 -6.14 9.16 -36.90
C ALA A 87 -5.23 8.00 -36.49
N PRO A 88 -4.42 7.43 -37.40
CA PRO A 88 -3.35 6.53 -37.00
C PRO A 88 -2.41 7.32 -36.10
N GLN A 89 -2.11 6.79 -34.92
CA GLN A 89 -1.08 7.36 -34.05
C GLN A 89 0.29 7.08 -34.68
N ASP A 90 0.66 7.92 -35.63
CA ASP A 90 2.02 7.99 -36.17
C ASP A 90 2.92 8.60 -35.09
N ALA A 91 3.37 7.74 -34.17
CA ALA A 91 4.30 8.11 -33.11
C ALA A 91 5.72 8.21 -33.67
N ALA A 92 5.99 9.26 -34.44
CA ALA A 92 7.34 9.62 -34.93
C ALA A 92 8.36 9.88 -33.79
N TRP A 93 7.88 9.98 -32.55
CA TRP A 93 8.63 10.24 -31.32
C TRP A 93 9.11 8.96 -30.62
N GLY A 94 8.73 7.78 -31.13
CA GLY A 94 9.16 6.48 -30.59
C GLY A 94 10.37 5.85 -31.28
N GLN A 95 10.93 6.51 -32.31
CA GLN A 95 12.00 5.92 -33.14
C GLN A 95 13.42 6.37 -32.74
N ASP A 96 13.57 7.31 -31.79
CA ASP A 96 14.87 7.83 -31.34
C ASP A 96 15.16 7.50 -29.87
N THR A 97 15.23 6.20 -29.54
CA THR A 97 15.87 5.74 -28.30
C THR A 97 17.21 5.09 -28.61
N SER A 98 18.10 5.86 -29.22
CA SER A 98 19.52 5.52 -29.32
C SER A 98 20.32 6.50 -28.46
N GLY A 99 20.87 6.02 -27.34
CA GLY A 99 21.99 6.70 -26.69
C GLY A 99 21.76 7.36 -25.33
N PHE A 100 20.94 6.80 -24.44
CA PHE A 100 21.12 7.06 -23.01
C PHE A 100 21.80 5.86 -22.37
N GLY A 101 23.13 5.96 -22.33
CA GLY A 101 24.03 4.97 -21.76
C GLY A 101 23.66 4.61 -20.32
N ILE A 102 23.87 3.35 -20.02
CA ILE A 102 24.01 2.80 -18.69
C ILE A 102 25.18 3.53 -18.03
N SER A 103 24.90 4.60 -17.28
CA SER A 103 25.80 5.09 -16.25
C SER A 103 25.39 4.42 -14.94
N GLU A 104 26.22 3.46 -14.55
CA GLU A 104 26.33 2.81 -13.25
C GLU A 104 26.11 3.81 -12.09
N PRO A 105 25.24 3.54 -11.11
CA PRO A 105 24.98 4.48 -10.03
C PRO A 105 26.20 4.56 -9.10
N ALA A 106 26.71 5.78 -8.92
CA ALA A 106 27.73 6.07 -7.92
C ALA A 106 27.23 5.72 -6.50
N ASP A 107 28.09 5.03 -5.75
CA ASP A 107 27.92 4.69 -4.34
C ASP A 107 27.49 5.91 -3.51
N LEU A 108 26.22 5.93 -3.10
CA LEU A 108 25.73 6.83 -2.08
C LEU A 108 26.02 6.19 -0.71
N PRO A 109 26.70 6.90 0.22
CA PRO A 109 26.85 6.43 1.58
C PRO A 109 25.45 6.29 2.19
N THR A 110 25.10 5.08 2.61
CA THR A 110 23.87 4.75 3.33
C THR A 110 23.81 5.58 4.61
N GLN A 111 23.09 6.70 4.56
CA GLN A 111 22.64 7.41 5.74
C GLN A 111 21.69 6.47 6.51
N PRO A 112 21.92 6.18 7.80
CA PRO A 112 21.03 5.33 8.56
C PRO A 112 19.67 6.02 8.73
N ASN A 113 18.66 5.53 8.01
CA ASN A 113 17.28 5.98 8.15
C ASN A 113 16.80 5.66 9.59
N PRO A 114 16.47 6.67 10.43
CA PRO A 114 16.06 6.46 11.82
C PRO A 114 14.74 5.68 11.94
N ARG A 115 13.99 5.51 10.85
CA ARG A 115 12.75 4.72 10.79
C ARG A 115 12.95 3.21 10.92
N THR A 116 14.20 2.73 10.85
CA THR A 116 14.52 1.28 10.94
C THR A 116 14.96 0.83 12.34
N ARG A 117 14.90 1.71 13.34
CA ARG A 117 15.40 1.43 14.70
C ARG A 117 14.62 0.32 15.39
N TRP A 118 13.31 0.22 15.16
CA TRP A 118 12.48 -0.86 15.70
C TRP A 118 12.80 -2.21 15.03
N LEU A 119 12.98 -2.27 13.71
CA LEU A 119 13.38 -3.50 13.00
C LEU A 119 14.70 -4.08 13.53
N LYS A 120 15.69 -3.22 13.80
CA LYS A 120 16.99 -3.65 14.38
C LYS A 120 16.83 -4.21 15.80
N ASN A 121 15.97 -3.61 16.62
CA ASN A 121 15.70 -4.08 17.97
C ASN A 121 14.93 -5.42 17.98
N PHE A 122 14.06 -5.64 16.99
CA PHE A 122 13.34 -6.91 16.82
C PHE A 122 14.29 -8.05 16.42
N ALA A 123 15.16 -7.82 15.45
CA ALA A 123 16.14 -8.82 15.00
C ALA A 123 17.11 -9.24 16.13
N GLN A 124 17.53 -8.30 16.98
CA GLN A 124 18.40 -8.59 18.13
C GLN A 124 17.75 -9.45 19.22
N ARG A 125 16.42 -9.47 19.30
CA ARG A 125 15.66 -10.23 20.31
C ARG A 125 15.44 -11.69 19.92
N LEU A 126 15.51 -12.02 18.64
CA LEU A 126 15.35 -13.39 18.13
C LEU A 126 16.63 -14.22 18.23
N THR A 127 17.77 -13.58 18.48
CA THR A 127 19.10 -14.23 18.60
C THR A 127 19.54 -14.44 20.06
N ARG A 128 18.60 -14.42 21.03
CA ARG A 128 18.90 -14.65 22.45
C ARG A 128 18.11 -15.82 23.02
#